data_AF-A0A9P5NMY4-F1
#
_entry.id   AF-A0A9P5NMY4-F1
#
_cell.length_a   1.000
_cell.length_b   1.000
_cell.length_c   1.000
_cell.angle_alpha   90.00
_cell.angle_beta   90.00
_cell.angle_gamma   90.00
#
_symmetry.space_group_name_H-M   'P 1'
#
loop_
_entity.id
_entity.type
_entity.pdbx_description
1 polymer ?
#
loop_
_entity_poly.entity_id
_entity_poly.type
_entity_poly.pdbx_seq_one_letter_code
_entity_poly.pdbx_strand_id
1 'polypeptide(L)'
;MSSNIAILTREHTAIAAKKRARRAQVTEVVFDELARRDFLTGFHKRKLAKADAARTKAKEREKQERLQARREQRQILREQAIENAAQVEKAYGAITGVHLSFARFTRSDRVLDDDDDDEWQGVGSVNQDNNKHDDEYENEETHATVTIIEDFDPDTIIHGSPKPDTPNMSLPTSRPEAKPIPTWASKKTLHGSTTRVKAKEKKIRYETKDARRREQIKQRARRTEKAELAGGKAARKSKFTGTKKKHGSKR
;
A
#
# COMPACT_ATOMS: atom_id res chain seq x y z
N MET A 1 -26.26 -41.16 -4.94
CA MET A 1 -26.86 -42.15 -4.03
C MET A 1 -25.89 -42.37 -2.88
N SER A 2 -26.33 -42.30 -1.62
CA SER A 2 -25.45 -42.59 -0.47
C SER A 2 -25.13 -44.08 -0.42
N SER A 3 -23.85 -44.44 -0.29
CA SER A 3 -23.44 -45.84 -0.22
C SER A 3 -24.02 -46.53 1.03
N ASN A 4 -24.31 -47.83 0.94
CA ASN A 4 -24.87 -48.59 2.06
C ASN A 4 -23.97 -48.54 3.31
N ILE A 5 -22.66 -48.50 3.10
CA ILE A 5 -21.65 -48.34 4.17
C ILE A 5 -21.82 -46.98 4.87
N ALA A 6 -22.07 -45.91 4.11
CA ALA A 6 -22.31 -44.58 4.68
C ALA A 6 -23.62 -44.52 5.49
N ILE A 7 -24.67 -45.24 5.07
CA ILE A 7 -25.94 -45.33 5.80
C ILE A 7 -25.73 -46.05 7.13
N LEU A 8 -25.04 -47.20 7.13
CA LEU A 8 -24.76 -47.99 8.33
C LEU A 8 -23.78 -47.31 9.30
N THR A 9 -22.83 -46.51 8.80
CA THR A 9 -21.85 -45.80 9.65
C THR A 9 -22.30 -44.40 10.10
N ARG A 10 -23.44 -43.91 9.61
CA ARG A 10 -23.97 -42.58 9.94
C ARG A 10 -24.23 -42.38 11.43
N GLU A 11 -24.73 -43.39 12.12
CA GLU A 11 -25.01 -43.30 13.55
C GLU A 11 -23.72 -43.29 14.38
N HIS A 12 -22.74 -44.11 14.00
CA HIS A 12 -21.43 -44.13 14.64
C HIS A 12 -20.69 -42.80 14.49
N THR A 13 -20.75 -42.19 13.29
CA THR A 13 -20.15 -40.86 13.07
C THR A 13 -20.87 -39.78 13.86
N ALA A 14 -22.21 -39.82 13.96
CA ALA A 14 -22.98 -38.90 14.79
C ALA A 14 -22.68 -39.04 16.29
N ILE A 15 -22.56 -40.28 16.79
CA ILE A 15 -22.19 -40.56 18.20
C ILE A 15 -20.75 -40.09 18.48
N ALA A 16 -19.82 -40.34 17.56
CA ALA A 16 -18.44 -39.87 17.67
C ALA A 16 -18.38 -38.34 17.67
N ALA A 17 -19.13 -37.67 16.79
CA ALA A 17 -19.26 -36.21 16.77
C ALA A 17 -19.85 -35.67 18.07
N LYS A 18 -20.90 -36.31 18.62
CA LYS A 18 -21.51 -35.92 19.90
C LYS A 18 -20.57 -36.11 21.09
N LYS A 19 -19.77 -37.19 21.10
CA LYS A 19 -18.72 -37.42 22.11
C LYS A 19 -17.60 -36.38 22.00
N ARG A 20 -17.17 -36.04 20.79
CA ARG A 20 -16.19 -34.97 20.55
C ARG A 20 -16.72 -33.61 21.01
N ALA A 21 -17.99 -33.31 20.73
CA ALA A 21 -18.64 -32.08 21.18
C ALA A 21 -18.75 -32.00 22.71
N ARG A 22 -19.10 -33.11 23.39
CA ARG A 22 -19.12 -33.18 24.86
C ARG A 22 -17.73 -33.05 25.49
N ARG A 23 -16.69 -33.59 24.85
CA ARG A 23 -15.29 -33.40 25.30
C ARG A 23 -14.79 -31.98 25.08
N ALA A 24 -15.26 -31.32 24.02
CA ALA A 24 -14.96 -29.92 23.74
C ALA A 24 -15.80 -28.95 24.59
N GLN A 25 -16.84 -29.44 25.27
CA GLN A 25 -17.63 -28.64 26.19
C GLN A 25 -16.78 -28.31 27.43
N VAL A 26 -16.54 -27.02 27.64
CA VAL A 26 -15.77 -26.53 28.79
C VAL A 26 -16.56 -26.82 30.07
N THR A 27 -15.95 -27.58 30.99
CA THR A 27 -16.59 -28.01 32.25
C THR A 27 -16.60 -26.94 33.32
N GLU A 28 -15.55 -26.11 33.39
CA GLU A 28 -15.40 -25.04 34.36
C GLU A 28 -14.73 -23.83 33.72
N VAL A 29 -15.20 -22.62 34.08
CA VAL A 29 -14.60 -21.36 33.64
C VAL A 29 -13.79 -20.78 34.80
N VAL A 30 -12.49 -21.08 34.82
CA VAL A 30 -11.55 -20.49 35.78
C VAL A 30 -11.00 -19.19 35.20
N PHE A 31 -11.08 -18.11 35.97
CA PHE A 31 -10.50 -16.83 35.58
C PHE A 31 -9.05 -16.76 36.04
N ASP A 32 -8.13 -16.58 35.09
CA ASP A 32 -6.75 -16.24 35.41
C ASP A 32 -6.68 -14.77 35.85
N GLU A 33 -6.34 -14.56 37.13
CA GLU A 33 -6.21 -13.23 37.73
C GLU A 33 -5.11 -12.39 37.08
N LEU A 34 -4.04 -13.02 36.59
CA LEU A 34 -2.94 -12.33 35.89
C LEU A 34 -3.41 -11.82 34.53
N ALA A 35 -4.10 -12.68 33.77
CA ALA A 35 -4.72 -12.28 32.50
C ALA A 35 -5.78 -11.19 32.71
N ARG A 36 -6.55 -11.24 33.81
CA ARG A 36 -7.50 -10.19 34.18
C ARG A 36 -6.79 -8.87 34.50
N ARG A 37 -5.69 -8.92 35.25
CA ARG A 37 -4.89 -7.72 35.60
C ARG A 37 -4.25 -7.11 34.36
N ASP A 38 -3.71 -7.93 33.46
CA ASP A 38 -3.20 -7.49 32.15
C ASP A 38 -4.31 -6.97 31.25
N PHE A 39 -5.52 -7.53 31.31
CA PHE A 39 -6.66 -6.99 30.55
C PHE A 39 -7.12 -5.62 31.08
N LEU A 40 -7.16 -5.44 32.39
CA LEU A 40 -7.55 -4.16 33.00
C LEU A 40 -6.48 -3.07 32.81
N THR A 41 -5.21 -3.39 33.00
CA THR A 41 -4.11 -2.41 32.97
C THR A 41 -3.37 -2.33 31.63
N GLY A 42 -3.47 -3.35 30.78
CA GLY A 42 -2.76 -3.47 29.51
C GLY A 42 -3.35 -2.64 28.37
N PHE A 43 -4.01 -1.52 28.65
CA PHE A 43 -4.49 -0.61 27.61
C PHE A 43 -3.32 -0.11 26.73
N HIS A 44 -2.17 0.18 27.34
CA HIS A 44 -0.96 0.54 26.60
C HIS A 44 -0.47 -0.62 25.72
N LYS A 45 -0.39 -1.85 26.26
CA LYS A 45 -0.04 -3.06 25.50
C LYS A 45 -0.98 -3.26 24.29
N ARG A 46 -2.30 -3.12 24.48
CA ARG A 46 -3.28 -3.22 23.38
C ARG A 46 -3.14 -2.10 22.35
N LYS A 47 -2.83 -0.89 22.79
CA LYS A 47 -2.64 0.25 21.88
C LYS A 47 -1.40 0.04 21.01
N LEU A 48 -0.30 -0.43 21.60
CA LEU A 48 0.91 -0.81 20.87
C LEU A 48 0.62 -1.97 19.90
N ALA A 49 0.02 -3.05 20.38
CA ALA A 49 -0.32 -4.20 19.53
C ALA A 49 -1.20 -3.83 18.33
N LYS A 50 -2.15 -2.89 18.50
CA LYS A 50 -2.95 -2.36 17.37
C LYS A 50 -2.11 -1.55 16.39
N ALA A 51 -1.20 -0.72 16.89
CA ALA A 51 -0.31 0.07 16.04
C ALA A 51 0.65 -0.86 15.28
N ASP A 52 1.20 -1.87 15.94
CA ASP A 52 2.11 -2.83 15.33
C ASP A 52 1.37 -3.72 14.34
N ALA A 53 0.17 -4.22 14.66
CA ALA A 53 -0.66 -4.96 13.70
C ALA A 53 -1.05 -4.12 12.47
N ALA A 54 -1.22 -2.81 12.62
CA ALA A 54 -1.45 -1.93 11.48
C ALA A 54 -0.19 -1.78 10.62
N ARG A 55 0.99 -1.66 11.26
CA ARG A 55 2.29 -1.60 10.58
C ARG A 55 2.62 -2.91 9.86
N THR A 56 2.39 -4.06 10.48
CA THR A 56 2.64 -5.37 9.85
C THR A 56 1.73 -5.57 8.64
N LYS A 57 0.43 -5.27 8.76
CA LYS A 57 -0.50 -5.34 7.62
C LYS A 57 -0.11 -4.41 6.47
N ALA A 58 0.40 -3.22 6.76
CA ALA A 58 0.89 -2.31 5.73
C ALA A 58 2.11 -2.90 5.00
N LYS A 59 3.08 -3.43 5.75
CA LYS A 59 4.26 -4.10 5.18
C LYS A 59 3.90 -5.35 4.38
N GLU A 60 2.94 -6.14 4.85
CA GLU A 60 2.45 -7.32 4.13
C GLU A 60 1.83 -6.95 2.79
N ARG A 61 1.00 -5.88 2.75
CA ARG A 61 0.44 -5.38 1.50
C ARG A 61 1.50 -4.86 0.55
N GLU A 62 2.45 -4.06 1.03
CA GLU A 62 3.57 -3.56 0.22
C GLU A 62 4.39 -4.72 -0.37
N LYS A 63 4.66 -5.76 0.42
CA LYS A 63 5.36 -6.96 -0.06
C LYS A 63 4.55 -7.69 -1.13
N GLN A 64 3.24 -7.84 -0.95
CA GLN A 64 2.36 -8.46 -1.94
C GLN A 64 2.31 -7.66 -3.24
N GLU A 65 2.16 -6.34 -3.16
CA GLU A 65 2.16 -5.44 -4.32
C GLU A 65 3.50 -5.50 -5.06
N ARG A 66 4.62 -5.52 -4.34
CA ARG A 66 5.95 -5.68 -4.95
C ARG A 66 6.13 -7.02 -5.66
N LEU A 67 5.62 -8.10 -5.08
CA LEU A 67 5.67 -9.43 -5.71
C LEU A 67 4.79 -9.49 -6.96
N GLN A 68 3.59 -8.91 -6.91
CA GLN A 68 2.70 -8.82 -8.07
C GLN A 68 3.33 -7.99 -9.19
N ALA A 69 3.86 -6.80 -8.88
CA ALA A 69 4.57 -5.97 -9.85
C ALA A 69 5.76 -6.70 -10.49
N ARG A 70 6.53 -7.47 -9.71
CA ARG A 70 7.63 -8.29 -10.25
C ARG A 70 7.11 -9.41 -11.16
N ARG A 71 5.99 -10.04 -10.81
CA ARG A 71 5.34 -11.09 -11.62
C ARG A 71 4.84 -10.52 -12.95
N GLU A 72 4.18 -9.37 -12.91
CA GLU A 72 3.71 -8.63 -14.09
C GLU A 72 4.87 -8.22 -15.00
N GLN A 73 5.94 -7.66 -14.45
CA GLN A 73 7.14 -7.33 -15.23
C GLN A 73 7.73 -8.56 -15.93
N ARG A 74 7.81 -9.71 -15.24
CA ARG A 74 8.27 -10.96 -15.83
C ARG A 74 7.32 -11.50 -16.90
N GLN A 75 6.01 -11.31 -16.76
CA GLN A 75 5.03 -11.68 -17.78
C GLN A 75 5.20 -10.82 -19.03
N ILE A 76 5.28 -9.50 -18.88
CA ILE A 76 5.50 -8.56 -19.98
C ILE A 76 6.78 -8.90 -20.75
N LEU A 77 7.89 -9.15 -20.04
CA LEU A 77 9.15 -9.53 -20.70
C LEU A 77 9.06 -10.87 -21.45
N ARG A 78 8.30 -11.84 -20.90
CA ARG A 78 8.06 -13.12 -21.59
C ARG A 78 7.22 -12.93 -22.85
N GLU A 79 6.16 -12.16 -22.78
CA GLU A 79 5.31 -11.82 -23.93
C GLU A 79 6.12 -11.11 -25.02
N GLN A 80 6.91 -10.10 -24.64
CA GLN A 80 7.81 -9.41 -25.56
C GLN A 80 8.84 -10.36 -26.20
N ALA A 81 9.40 -11.29 -25.43
CA ALA A 81 10.34 -12.28 -25.96
C ALA A 81 9.66 -13.22 -26.98
N ILE A 82 8.43 -13.66 -26.71
CA ILE A 82 7.63 -14.49 -27.63
C ILE A 82 7.31 -13.70 -28.91
N GLU A 83 6.88 -12.45 -28.78
CA GLU A 83 6.62 -11.58 -29.94
C GLU A 83 7.88 -11.33 -30.77
N ASN A 84 9.01 -11.03 -30.12
CA ASN A 84 10.29 -10.85 -30.78
C ASN A 84 10.74 -12.14 -31.50
N ALA A 85 10.62 -13.31 -30.86
CA ALA A 85 10.92 -14.59 -31.48
C ALA A 85 10.04 -14.84 -32.70
N ALA A 86 8.72 -14.62 -32.60
CA ALA A 86 7.79 -14.76 -33.71
C ALA A 86 8.10 -13.78 -34.87
N GLN A 87 8.53 -12.55 -34.56
CA GLN A 87 8.97 -11.59 -35.57
C GLN A 87 10.26 -12.03 -36.28
N VAL A 88 11.24 -12.55 -35.53
CA VAL A 88 12.49 -13.10 -36.08
C VAL A 88 12.21 -14.32 -36.94
N GLU A 89 11.38 -15.25 -36.49
CA GLU A 89 10.95 -16.40 -37.29
C GLU A 89 10.19 -15.97 -38.54
N LYS A 90 9.35 -14.93 -38.48
CA LYS A 90 8.67 -14.41 -39.66
C LYS A 90 9.64 -13.76 -40.66
N ALA A 91 10.66 -13.06 -40.18
CA ALA A 91 11.64 -12.37 -41.02
C ALA A 91 12.69 -13.32 -41.62
N TYR A 92 13.22 -14.25 -40.82
CA TYR A 92 14.31 -15.15 -41.21
C TYR A 92 13.84 -16.58 -41.53
N GLY A 93 12.73 -17.04 -40.95
CA GLY A 93 12.18 -18.38 -41.19
C GLY A 93 11.67 -18.61 -42.62
N ALA A 94 11.39 -17.54 -43.37
CA ALA A 94 11.15 -17.61 -44.81
C ALA A 94 12.40 -17.96 -45.63
N ILE A 95 13.60 -17.74 -45.07
CA ILE A 95 14.90 -17.99 -45.73
C ILE A 95 15.45 -19.38 -45.36
N THR A 96 15.17 -19.90 -44.16
CA THR A 96 15.62 -21.21 -43.66
C THR A 96 14.63 -22.36 -43.92
N GLY A 97 14.05 -22.46 -45.12
CA GLY A 97 13.17 -23.57 -45.52
C GLY A 97 13.82 -24.96 -45.63
N VAL A 98 15.07 -25.15 -45.18
CA VAL A 98 15.87 -26.37 -45.41
C VAL A 98 16.26 -27.14 -44.13
N HIS A 99 16.00 -26.63 -42.92
CA HIS A 99 16.48 -27.27 -41.67
C HIS A 99 15.38 -27.70 -40.68
N LEU A 100 14.21 -28.10 -41.17
CA LEU A 100 13.07 -28.55 -40.33
C LEU A 100 12.86 -30.07 -40.35
N SER A 101 13.94 -30.85 -40.43
CA SER A 101 13.89 -32.32 -40.27
C SER A 101 14.47 -32.83 -38.94
N PHE A 102 15.18 -31.99 -38.16
CA PHE A 102 15.85 -32.42 -36.92
C PHE A 102 15.04 -32.17 -35.63
N ALA A 103 14.07 -31.24 -35.62
CA ALA A 103 13.38 -30.81 -34.40
C ALA A 103 12.17 -31.68 -33.97
N ARG A 104 11.88 -32.78 -34.65
CA ARG A 104 10.69 -33.63 -34.34
C ARG A 104 10.92 -34.62 -33.18
N PHE A 105 12.15 -34.75 -32.67
CA PHE A 105 12.50 -35.77 -31.67
C PHE A 105 12.35 -35.32 -30.21
N THR A 106 12.27 -34.01 -29.92
CA THR A 106 12.21 -33.49 -28.54
C THR A 106 10.80 -33.05 -28.11
N ARG A 107 9.76 -33.45 -28.86
CA ARG A 107 8.37 -33.13 -28.55
C ARG A 107 7.71 -34.27 -27.76
N SER A 108 8.27 -34.58 -26.59
CA SER A 108 7.58 -35.35 -25.57
C SER A 108 7.31 -34.44 -24.38
N ASP A 109 6.07 -33.97 -24.33
CA ASP A 109 5.27 -33.91 -23.10
C ASP A 109 5.92 -33.29 -21.85
N ARG A 110 5.82 -31.96 -21.73
CA ARG A 110 5.68 -31.33 -20.43
C ARG A 110 4.55 -30.31 -20.50
N VAL A 111 3.38 -30.75 -20.04
CA VAL A 111 2.31 -29.91 -19.55
C VAL A 111 2.94 -28.90 -18.58
N LEU A 112 2.97 -27.63 -18.97
CA LEU A 112 3.35 -26.53 -18.08
C LEU A 112 2.18 -26.33 -17.12
N ASP A 113 2.15 -27.16 -16.09
CA ASP A 113 1.32 -26.99 -14.90
C ASP A 113 1.84 -25.75 -14.18
N ASP A 114 1.02 -24.69 -14.24
CA ASP A 114 1.25 -23.35 -13.73
C ASP A 114 0.95 -23.32 -12.22
N ASP A 115 1.65 -24.12 -11.42
CA ASP A 115 1.50 -24.09 -9.96
C ASP A 115 2.72 -24.58 -9.17
N ASP A 116 3.93 -24.33 -9.66
CA ASP A 116 5.13 -24.54 -8.85
C ASP A 116 5.79 -23.21 -8.49
N ASP A 117 5.88 -23.04 -7.17
CA ASP A 117 6.81 -22.17 -6.48
C ASP A 117 8.23 -22.44 -7.01
N ASP A 118 8.60 -21.79 -8.12
CA ASP A 118 9.99 -21.60 -8.52
C ASP A 118 10.66 -20.67 -7.48
N GLU A 119 10.88 -21.25 -6.30
CA GLU A 119 11.80 -20.83 -5.28
C GLU A 119 13.17 -20.74 -5.97
N TRP A 120 13.46 -19.53 -6.44
CA TRP A 120 14.75 -19.14 -6.98
C TRP A 120 15.84 -19.61 -6.01
N GLN A 121 16.40 -20.77 -6.27
CA GLN A 121 17.62 -21.22 -5.64
C GLN A 121 18.69 -20.27 -6.19
N GLY A 122 19.16 -19.36 -5.33
CA GLY A 122 20.19 -18.40 -5.70
C GLY A 122 21.38 -19.10 -6.35
N VAL A 123 22.16 -18.35 -7.13
CA VAL A 123 23.39 -18.80 -7.82
C VAL A 123 24.42 -19.31 -6.81
N GLY A 124 24.20 -20.49 -6.24
CA GLY A 124 24.88 -20.91 -5.02
C GLY A 124 24.35 -22.25 -4.50
N SER A 125 24.22 -23.25 -5.36
CA SER A 125 24.30 -24.65 -4.93
C SER A 125 24.52 -25.56 -6.14
N VAL A 126 25.68 -25.40 -6.78
CA VAL A 126 26.26 -26.47 -7.60
C VAL A 126 27.62 -26.76 -6.99
N ASN A 127 27.84 -28.02 -6.70
CA ASN A 127 28.97 -28.56 -5.94
C ASN A 127 30.32 -27.96 -6.35
N GLN A 128 31.01 -27.41 -5.35
CA GLN A 128 32.42 -27.65 -5.03
C GLN A 128 33.30 -28.19 -6.17
N ASP A 129 33.76 -27.31 -7.06
CA ASP A 129 35.09 -27.44 -7.66
C ASP A 129 35.89 -26.20 -7.27
N ASN A 130 36.83 -26.41 -6.35
CA ASN A 130 37.72 -25.39 -5.78
C ASN A 130 38.77 -24.96 -6.82
N ASN A 131 38.37 -24.27 -7.89
CA ASN A 131 39.27 -23.41 -8.63
C ASN A 131 39.04 -21.98 -8.17
N LYS A 132 39.70 -21.61 -7.07
CA LYS A 132 39.90 -20.21 -6.70
C LYS A 132 40.82 -19.61 -7.76
N HIS A 133 40.24 -18.98 -8.77
CA HIS A 133 40.98 -18.03 -9.58
C HIS A 133 41.16 -16.80 -8.68
N ASP A 134 42.33 -16.71 -8.03
CA ASP A 134 42.74 -15.51 -7.31
C ASP A 134 43.12 -14.46 -8.36
N ASP A 135 42.11 -13.86 -9.00
CA ASP A 135 42.30 -12.67 -9.81
C ASP A 135 42.52 -11.48 -8.85
N GLU A 136 43.79 -11.19 -8.59
CA GLU A 136 44.23 -10.00 -7.88
C GLU A 136 43.88 -8.77 -8.72
N TYR A 137 42.70 -8.19 -8.46
CA TYR A 137 42.33 -6.89 -9.00
C TYR A 137 43.16 -5.81 -8.29
N GLU A 138 44.19 -5.31 -8.96
CA GLU A 138 44.78 -4.01 -8.65
C GLU A 138 43.69 -2.95 -8.88
N ASN A 139 43.03 -2.53 -7.81
CA ASN A 139 42.16 -1.38 -7.86
C ASN A 139 43.04 -0.14 -7.96
N GLU A 140 43.03 0.55 -9.11
CA GLU A 140 43.54 1.91 -9.20
C GLU A 140 42.88 2.75 -8.09
N GLU A 141 43.68 3.34 -7.22
CA GLU A 141 43.25 4.11 -6.05
C GLU A 141 42.50 5.37 -6.52
N THR A 142 41.19 5.25 -6.74
CA THR A 142 40.34 6.38 -7.10
C THR A 142 40.07 7.24 -5.85
N HIS A 143 40.83 8.31 -5.66
CA HIS A 143 40.55 9.31 -4.63
C HIS A 143 39.27 10.09 -4.98
N ALA A 144 38.14 9.71 -4.39
CA ALA A 144 36.93 10.52 -4.41
C ALA A 144 37.05 11.65 -3.37
N THR A 145 37.48 12.83 -3.79
CA THR A 145 37.48 14.01 -2.92
C THR A 145 36.05 14.52 -2.74
N VAL A 146 35.50 14.36 -1.53
CA VAL A 146 34.21 14.95 -1.13
C VAL A 146 34.47 16.43 -0.79
N THR A 147 34.07 17.33 -1.67
CA THR A 147 34.05 18.77 -1.37
C THR A 147 32.90 19.07 -0.41
N ILE A 148 33.24 19.36 0.84
CA ILE A 148 32.29 19.88 1.83
C ILE A 148 32.03 21.34 1.48
N ILE A 149 30.79 21.67 1.13
CA ILE A 149 30.36 23.06 1.00
C ILE A 149 30.19 23.59 2.44
N GLU A 150 30.97 24.60 2.81
CA GLU A 150 31.08 25.20 4.15
C GLU A 150 29.81 25.90 4.69
N ASP A 151 28.64 25.62 4.11
CA ASP A 151 27.35 26.17 4.55
C ASP A 151 26.61 25.22 5.51
N PHE A 152 27.21 24.10 5.89
CA PHE A 152 26.62 23.15 6.84
C PHE A 152 27.08 23.45 8.27
N ASP A 153 26.44 24.42 8.89
CA ASP A 153 26.60 24.72 10.31
C ASP A 153 25.58 23.91 11.13
N PRO A 154 26.00 22.89 11.92
CA PRO A 154 25.10 21.99 12.64
C PRO A 154 24.20 22.72 13.65
N ASP A 155 24.58 23.92 14.09
CA ASP A 155 23.79 24.75 14.99
C ASP A 155 22.58 25.38 14.29
N THR A 156 22.62 25.60 12.97
CA THR A 156 21.45 26.13 12.22
C THR A 156 20.30 25.15 12.11
N ILE A 157 20.58 23.85 12.20
CA ILE A 157 19.58 22.77 12.16
C ILE A 157 18.89 22.61 13.51
N ILE A 158 19.64 22.79 14.60
CA ILE A 158 19.12 22.64 15.97
C ILE A 158 18.43 23.93 16.43
N HIS A 159 18.96 25.09 16.06
CA HIS A 159 18.51 26.39 16.58
C HIS A 159 17.71 27.25 15.59
N GLY A 160 17.70 26.90 14.29
CA GLY A 160 17.01 27.67 13.25
C GLY A 160 17.68 29.02 12.98
N SER A 161 17.61 29.51 11.73
CA SER A 161 18.27 30.76 11.35
C SER A 161 17.85 31.93 12.24
N PRO A 162 18.80 32.73 12.78
CA PRO A 162 18.47 33.87 13.64
C PRO A 162 17.67 34.91 12.83
N LYS A 163 16.54 35.32 13.40
CA LYS A 163 15.71 36.40 12.85
C LYS A 163 16.41 37.74 13.12
N PRO A 164 16.44 38.68 12.17
CA PRO A 164 16.97 40.02 12.46
C PRO A 164 16.10 40.72 13.50
N ASP A 165 16.77 41.28 14.50
CA ASP A 165 16.22 41.87 15.71
C ASP A 165 15.36 43.12 15.44
N THR A 166 14.18 43.14 16.05
CA THR A 166 13.41 44.37 16.32
C THR A 166 13.33 44.56 17.84
N PRO A 167 13.68 45.72 18.41
CA PRO A 167 13.71 45.88 19.87
C PRO A 167 12.35 46.32 20.46
N ASN A 168 12.19 46.07 21.77
CA ASN A 168 11.12 46.46 22.72
C ASN A 168 9.82 45.62 22.71
N MET A 169 9.22 45.17 23.83
CA MET A 169 9.43 45.43 25.27
C MET A 169 8.67 44.35 26.11
N SER A 170 9.16 44.12 27.34
CA SER A 170 8.48 43.64 28.57
C SER A 170 7.96 42.18 28.73
N LEU A 171 8.59 41.47 29.68
CA LEU A 171 8.11 40.31 30.49
C LEU A 171 7.06 40.77 31.55
N PRO A 172 6.51 39.91 32.44
CA PRO A 172 5.96 38.54 32.30
C PRO A 172 4.58 38.40 33.03
N THR A 173 3.79 37.35 32.76
CA THR A 173 2.78 36.86 33.73
C THR A 173 2.50 35.38 33.55
N SER A 174 2.62 34.69 34.69
CA SER A 174 2.38 33.27 34.95
C SER A 174 0.92 32.85 34.80
N ARG A 175 0.66 31.70 34.14
CA ARG A 175 -0.42 30.77 34.52
C ARG A 175 -0.26 29.41 33.79
N PRO A 176 -0.22 28.25 34.48
CA PRO A 176 -0.21 26.96 33.81
C PRO A 176 -1.67 26.55 33.50
N GLU A 177 -2.02 26.47 32.22
CA GLU A 177 -3.34 26.02 31.77
C GLU A 177 -3.30 24.53 31.42
N ALA A 178 -4.13 23.75 32.12
CA ALA A 178 -4.28 22.31 31.99
C ALA A 178 -4.82 21.91 30.61
N LYS A 179 -4.20 20.91 29.98
CA LYS A 179 -4.69 20.32 28.72
C LYS A 179 -5.83 19.32 29.01
N PRO A 180 -6.97 19.39 28.29
CA PRO A 180 -8.10 18.51 28.54
C PRO A 180 -7.90 17.09 27.95
N ILE A 181 -8.36 16.11 28.72
CA ILE A 181 -8.40 14.67 28.41
C ILE A 181 -9.39 14.41 27.26
N PRO A 182 -9.06 13.63 26.21
CA PRO A 182 -10.04 13.23 25.19
C PRO A 182 -10.91 12.07 25.68
N THR A 183 -12.22 12.29 25.75
CA THR A 183 -13.22 11.28 26.08
C THR A 183 -13.44 10.32 24.91
N TRP A 184 -13.36 9.02 25.20
CA TRP A 184 -13.61 7.94 24.23
C TRP A 184 -15.12 7.77 24.02
N ALA A 185 -15.56 7.77 22.77
CA ALA A 185 -16.91 7.37 22.40
C ALA A 185 -16.92 5.88 22.04
N SER A 186 -17.39 5.07 22.98
CA SER A 186 -17.79 3.67 22.80
C SER A 186 -18.95 3.54 21.82
N LYS A 187 -18.82 2.68 20.79
CA LYS A 187 -19.95 1.97 20.18
C LYS A 187 -19.57 0.53 19.78
N LYS A 188 -20.10 -0.43 20.55
CA LYS A 188 -20.65 -1.70 20.02
C LYS A 188 -22.00 -1.33 19.36
N THR A 189 -22.48 -1.95 18.28
CA THR A 189 -22.85 -3.37 18.13
C THR A 189 -22.94 -3.77 16.65
N LEU A 190 -22.81 -5.07 16.38
CA LEU A 190 -23.20 -5.77 15.16
C LEU A 190 -24.70 -6.16 15.19
N HIS A 191 -25.25 -6.45 14.01
CA HIS A 191 -26.54 -7.06 13.66
C HIS A 191 -27.67 -6.14 13.16
N GLY A 192 -28.24 -6.54 12.01
CA GLY A 192 -29.58 -6.15 11.54
C GLY A 192 -29.60 -5.20 10.36
N SER A 193 -29.72 -5.74 9.14
CA SER A 193 -30.12 -4.96 7.98
C SER A 193 -31.59 -4.59 8.07
N THR A 194 -31.92 -3.36 8.42
CA THR A 194 -33.08 -2.63 7.88
C THR A 194 -32.73 -1.14 7.87
N THR A 195 -32.97 -0.49 6.73
CA THR A 195 -33.03 0.97 6.50
C THR A 195 -32.07 1.86 7.32
N ARG A 196 -31.00 2.36 6.68
CA ARG A 196 -30.14 3.42 7.24
C ARG A 196 -30.95 4.70 7.49
N VAL A 197 -31.56 4.80 8.67
CA VAL A 197 -32.08 6.07 9.19
C VAL A 197 -30.86 6.96 9.43
N LYS A 198 -30.69 8.00 8.61
CA LYS A 198 -29.63 8.99 8.81
C LYS A 198 -29.84 9.59 10.20
N ALA A 199 -28.91 9.34 11.11
CA ALA A 199 -28.96 9.93 12.44
C ALA A 199 -28.99 11.45 12.30
N LYS A 200 -30.03 12.10 12.85
CA LYS A 200 -30.15 13.55 12.84
C LYS A 200 -28.97 14.14 13.62
N GLU A 201 -28.23 15.03 12.99
CA GLU A 201 -27.10 15.71 13.63
C GLU A 201 -27.62 16.50 14.84
N LYS A 202 -26.92 16.42 15.97
CA LYS A 202 -27.30 17.16 17.17
C LYS A 202 -27.25 18.65 16.85
N LYS A 203 -28.31 19.39 17.19
CA LYS A 203 -28.39 20.85 17.02
C LYS A 203 -27.41 21.52 17.99
N ILE A 204 -26.17 21.66 17.58
CA ILE A 204 -25.17 22.46 18.30
C ILE A 204 -25.38 23.91 17.87
N ARG A 205 -25.39 24.85 18.84
CA ARG A 205 -25.64 26.29 18.60
C ARG A 205 -24.65 26.92 17.61
N TYR A 206 -23.46 26.33 17.48
CA TYR A 206 -22.47 26.65 16.47
C TYR A 206 -22.03 25.37 15.76
N GLU A 207 -21.79 25.46 14.45
CA GLU A 207 -21.25 24.35 13.67
C GLU A 207 -19.89 23.89 14.20
N THR A 208 -19.64 22.58 14.15
CA THR A 208 -18.29 22.03 14.38
C THR A 208 -17.32 22.53 13.31
N LYS A 209 -16.02 22.57 13.63
CA LYS A 209 -14.97 23.06 12.71
C LYS A 209 -15.01 22.36 11.34
N ASP A 210 -15.31 21.06 11.34
CA ASP A 210 -15.38 20.27 10.11
C ASP A 210 -16.67 20.53 9.32
N ALA A 211 -17.82 20.72 10.00
CA ALA A 211 -19.05 21.13 9.34
C ALA A 211 -18.89 22.51 8.67
N ARG A 212 -18.30 23.47 9.39
CA ARG A 212 -17.99 24.81 8.87
C ARG A 212 -17.07 24.76 7.64
N ARG A 213 -16.03 23.92 7.67
CA ARG A 213 -15.14 23.72 6.51
C ARG A 213 -15.86 23.14 5.31
N ARG A 214 -16.71 22.13 5.51
CA ARG A 214 -17.53 21.53 4.43
C ARG A 214 -18.47 22.54 3.82
N GLU A 215 -19.11 23.37 4.64
CA GLU A 215 -19.98 24.43 4.14
C GLU A 215 -19.21 25.50 3.37
N GLN A 216 -18.05 25.94 3.86
CA GLN A 216 -17.18 26.87 3.13
C GLN A 216 -16.75 26.32 1.77
N ILE A 217 -16.40 25.03 1.69
CA ILE A 217 -16.06 24.37 0.42
C ILE A 217 -17.27 24.38 -0.52
N LYS A 218 -18.47 24.03 -0.02
CA LYS A 218 -19.71 24.02 -0.80
C LYS A 218 -20.08 25.41 -1.31
N GLN A 219 -19.91 26.44 -0.48
CA GLN A 219 -20.14 27.83 -0.89
C GLN A 219 -19.13 28.30 -1.93
N ARG A 220 -17.84 27.95 -1.78
CA ARG A 220 -16.81 28.24 -2.79
C ARG A 220 -17.16 27.57 -4.12
N ALA A 221 -17.53 26.29 -4.10
CA ALA A 221 -17.93 25.55 -5.30
C ALA A 221 -19.13 26.19 -6.01
N ARG A 222 -20.17 26.60 -5.27
CA ARG A 222 -21.32 27.31 -5.85
C ARG A 222 -20.94 28.67 -6.44
N ARG A 223 -20.03 29.40 -5.80
CA ARG A 223 -19.52 30.68 -6.31
C ARG A 223 -18.70 30.49 -7.58
N THR A 224 -17.87 29.45 -7.65
CA THR A 224 -17.09 29.14 -8.84
C THR A 224 -17.99 28.67 -9.98
N GLU A 225 -18.95 27.78 -9.71
CA GLU A 225 -19.93 27.30 -10.71
C GLU A 225 -20.77 28.45 -11.27
N LYS A 226 -21.30 29.33 -10.40
CA LYS A 226 -22.05 30.52 -10.84
C LYS A 226 -21.17 31.48 -11.65
N ALA A 227 -19.90 31.63 -11.27
CA ALA A 227 -18.96 32.47 -12.02
C ALA A 227 -18.61 31.86 -13.38
N GLU A 228 -18.52 30.54 -13.50
CA GLU A 228 -18.30 29.83 -14.76
C GLU A 228 -19.50 29.95 -15.69
N LEU A 229 -20.71 29.74 -15.17
CA LEU A 229 -21.96 29.90 -15.92
C LEU A 229 -22.14 31.34 -16.45
N ALA A 230 -21.66 32.34 -15.71
CA ALA A 230 -21.68 33.76 -16.10
C ALA A 230 -20.51 34.17 -17.02
N GLY A 231 -19.83 33.22 -17.67
CA GLY A 231 -18.70 33.51 -18.55
C GLY A 231 -17.39 33.72 -17.78
N GLY A 232 -17.05 32.75 -16.93
CA GLY A 232 -15.93 32.79 -15.99
C GLY A 232 -14.56 33.00 -16.64
N LYS A 233 -13.51 33.04 -15.80
CA LYS A 233 -12.13 33.35 -16.24
C LYS A 233 -11.65 32.47 -17.41
N ALA A 234 -12.10 31.21 -17.50
CA ALA A 234 -11.83 30.32 -18.62
C ALA A 234 -12.41 30.84 -19.96
N ALA A 235 -13.66 31.30 -19.96
CA ALA A 235 -14.31 31.89 -21.13
C ALA A 235 -13.75 33.27 -21.52
N ARG A 236 -13.21 34.03 -20.55
CA ARG A 236 -12.50 35.29 -20.84
C ARG A 236 -11.10 35.06 -21.42
N LYS A 237 -10.41 33.99 -21.00
CA LYS A 237 -9.06 33.64 -21.48
C LYS A 237 -9.09 33.11 -22.92
N SER A 238 -10.15 32.42 -23.34
CA SER A 238 -10.32 32.00 -24.74
C SER A 238 -10.58 33.17 -25.69
N LYS A 239 -11.28 34.23 -25.24
CA LYS A 239 -11.49 35.45 -26.05
C LYS A 239 -10.23 36.29 -26.22
N PHE A 240 -9.35 36.35 -25.22
CA PHE A 240 -8.12 37.16 -25.29
C PHE A 240 -7.01 36.51 -26.15
N THR A 241 -7.03 35.20 -26.32
CA THR A 241 -6.03 34.47 -27.12
C THR A 241 -6.39 34.39 -28.61
N GLY A 242 -7.63 34.72 -28.99
CA GLY A 242 -8.12 34.67 -30.37
C GLY A 242 -7.98 35.95 -31.21
N THR A 243 -7.63 37.11 -30.62
CA THR A 243 -7.66 38.41 -31.32
C THR A 243 -6.30 38.95 -31.79
N LYS A 244 -5.20 38.20 -31.64
CA LYS A 244 -3.92 38.54 -32.28
C LYS A 244 -3.80 37.88 -33.67
N LYS A 245 -4.48 38.39 -34.69
CA LYS A 245 -4.05 38.20 -36.09
C LYS A 245 -4.67 39.22 -37.06
N LYS A 246 -3.75 39.92 -37.75
CA LYS A 246 -3.87 40.65 -39.02
C LYS A 246 -4.47 42.08 -39.00
N HIS A 247 -3.67 43.04 -38.57
CA HIS A 247 -3.55 44.30 -39.32
C HIS A 247 -2.37 44.17 -40.28
N GLY A 248 -2.69 43.91 -41.55
CA GLY A 248 -1.71 43.83 -42.63
C GLY A 248 -2.26 44.53 -43.86
N SER A 249 -1.64 45.67 -44.18
CA SER A 249 -1.45 46.25 -45.52
C SER A 249 -2.65 46.27 -46.48
N LYS A 250 -3.25 47.45 -46.65
CA LYS A 250 -3.86 47.83 -47.93
C LYS A 250 -2.94 48.88 -48.59
N ARG A 251 -2.48 48.50 -49.78
CA ARG A 251 -1.92 49.37 -50.81
C ARG A 251 -3.01 50.27 -51.38
#